data_AF-A0A4Q3SDU7-F1
#
_entry.id   AF-A0A4Q3SDU7-F1
#
_cell.length_a   1.000
_cell.length_b   1.000
_cell.length_c   1.000
_cell.angle_alpha   90.00
_cell.angle_beta   90.00
_cell.angle_gamma   90.00
#
_symmetry.space_group_name_H-M   'P 1'
#
loop_
_entity.id
_entity.type
_entity.pdbx_description
1 polymer ?
#
loop_
_entity_poly.entity_id
_entity_poly.type
_entity_poly.pdbx_seq_one_letter_code
_entity_poly.pdbx_strand_id
1 'polypeptide(L)'
;MRMSRFLGGIAAIAVLAAAPIGLMATPLGVTQAQAQEASASFNLFFGELRPHGVWVKHAKYRYVFCPRVDADWRPYTNGRWIYLRDRGWYFDSREPFAWAVYHYGRWTHERRLGWCWVPGNHWAPAWVSWRRSDDHVGWAPLRPERDGFQIDISVNVGEPPEDDWVFIPTRRFVEPQLS
;
A
#
# COMPACT_ATOMS: atom_id res chain seq x y z
N MET A 1 16.80 -78.77 4.01
CA MET A 1 17.02 -78.36 2.60
C MET A 1 16.93 -76.84 2.53
N ARG A 2 17.95 -76.21 1.95
CA ARG A 2 18.31 -74.78 2.05
C ARG A 2 18.15 -74.13 0.66
N MET A 3 17.81 -72.84 0.65
CA MET A 3 18.05 -71.86 -0.43
C MET A 3 17.28 -72.06 -1.75
N SER A 4 16.32 -71.20 -2.14
CA SER A 4 16.36 -69.76 -2.47
C SER A 4 16.75 -69.46 -3.93
N ARG A 5 15.89 -68.63 -4.55
CA ARG A 5 16.15 -67.70 -5.68
C ARG A 5 16.20 -68.31 -7.08
N PHE A 6 15.07 -68.22 -7.78
CA PHE A 6 15.05 -68.11 -9.24
C PHE A 6 15.12 -66.63 -9.63
N LEU A 7 16.20 -66.27 -10.33
CA LEU A 7 16.38 -65.02 -11.04
C LEU A 7 15.58 -65.10 -12.35
N GLY A 8 14.45 -64.39 -12.39
CA GLY A 8 13.72 -64.11 -13.63
C GLY A 8 14.34 -62.90 -14.34
N GLY A 9 14.56 -63.02 -15.64
CA GLY A 9 15.24 -62.02 -16.45
C GLY A 9 14.33 -61.07 -17.23
N ILE A 10 15.04 -60.19 -17.95
CA ILE A 10 14.73 -59.56 -19.24
C ILE A 10 13.74 -58.39 -19.28
N ALA A 11 14.28 -57.33 -19.90
CA ALA A 11 13.66 -56.21 -20.61
C ALA A 11 13.03 -55.10 -19.77
N ALA A 12 13.82 -54.04 -19.62
CA ALA A 12 13.35 -52.69 -19.39
C ALA A 12 12.34 -52.27 -20.47
N ILE A 13 11.07 -52.13 -20.08
CA ILE A 13 10.12 -51.29 -20.80
C ILE A 13 10.25 -49.91 -20.18
N ALA A 14 10.92 -49.01 -20.87
CA ALA A 14 10.93 -47.59 -20.55
C ALA A 14 9.51 -47.04 -20.81
N VAL A 15 8.66 -47.10 -19.80
CA VAL A 15 7.42 -46.32 -19.78
C VAL A 15 7.84 -44.87 -19.55
N LEU A 16 7.91 -44.08 -20.63
CA LEU A 16 7.79 -42.63 -20.52
C LEU A 16 6.41 -42.35 -19.90
N ALA A 17 6.37 -42.25 -18.58
CA ALA A 17 5.24 -41.67 -17.90
C ALA A 17 5.21 -40.20 -18.32
N ALA A 18 4.32 -39.88 -19.27
CA ALA A 18 3.89 -38.53 -19.51
C ALA A 18 3.38 -37.99 -18.17
N ALA A 19 4.19 -37.17 -17.49
CA ALA A 19 3.72 -36.44 -16.33
C ALA A 19 2.55 -35.58 -16.82
N PRO A 20 1.34 -35.71 -16.24
CA PRO A 20 0.34 -34.70 -16.50
C PRO A 20 0.96 -33.38 -16.06
N ILE A 21 0.99 -32.40 -16.96
CA ILE A 21 1.20 -31.01 -16.60
C ILE A 21 0.01 -30.69 -15.68
N GLY A 22 0.18 -30.98 -14.39
CA GLY A 22 -0.76 -30.61 -13.38
C GLY A 22 -0.87 -29.10 -13.47
N LEU A 23 -2.09 -28.60 -13.63
CA LEU A 23 -2.36 -27.19 -13.39
C LEU A 23 -1.78 -26.90 -12.00
N MET A 24 -0.66 -26.17 -11.96
CA MET A 24 -0.26 -25.45 -10.77
C MET A 24 -1.41 -24.50 -10.49
N ALA A 25 -2.35 -24.94 -9.64
CA ALA A 25 -3.32 -24.06 -9.05
C ALA A 25 -2.50 -23.01 -8.31
N THR A 26 -2.37 -21.83 -8.91
CA THR A 26 -1.83 -20.68 -8.19
C THR A 26 -2.73 -20.51 -6.98
N PRO A 27 -2.20 -20.54 -5.74
CA PRO A 27 -3.03 -20.22 -4.60
C PRO A 27 -3.52 -18.79 -4.81
N LEU A 28 -4.84 -18.62 -4.96
CA LEU A 28 -5.50 -17.31 -4.87
C LEU A 28 -5.45 -16.74 -3.44
N GLY A 29 -4.49 -17.20 -2.63
CA GLY A 29 -4.32 -16.87 -1.23
C GLY A 29 -2.94 -16.28 -0.96
N VAL A 30 -2.89 -15.36 0.00
CA VAL A 30 -1.65 -14.75 0.49
C VAL A 30 -0.69 -15.85 0.94
N THR A 31 0.53 -15.84 0.42
CA THR A 31 1.58 -16.78 0.84
C THR A 31 2.09 -16.45 2.26
N GLN A 32 2.65 -17.43 2.96
CA GLN A 32 3.29 -17.18 4.27
C GLN A 32 4.39 -16.11 4.19
N ALA A 33 5.14 -16.08 3.09
CA ALA A 33 6.19 -15.07 2.86
C ALA A 33 5.60 -13.65 2.77
N GLN A 34 4.53 -13.46 1.99
CA GLN A 34 3.84 -12.17 1.88
C GLN A 34 3.20 -11.73 3.20
N ALA A 35 2.61 -12.67 3.96
CA ALA A 35 2.07 -12.37 5.29
C ALA A 35 3.16 -11.94 6.28
N GLN A 36 4.33 -12.58 6.24
CA GLN A 36 5.47 -12.24 7.08
C GLN A 36 6.05 -10.87 6.72
N GLU A 37 6.21 -10.57 5.43
CA GLU A 37 6.68 -9.26 4.94
C GLU A 37 5.72 -8.13 5.32
N ALA A 38 4.41 -8.36 5.20
CA ALA A 38 3.38 -7.43 5.66
C ALA A 38 3.51 -7.18 7.17
N SER A 39 3.63 -8.24 7.98
CA SER A 39 3.81 -8.14 9.43
C SER A 39 5.07 -7.35 9.82
N ALA A 40 6.20 -7.61 9.16
CA ALA A 40 7.44 -6.88 9.37
C ALA A 40 7.28 -5.39 9.04
N SER A 41 6.64 -5.07 7.91
CA SER A 41 6.35 -3.69 7.50
C SER A 41 5.46 -2.97 8.52
N PHE A 42 4.39 -3.62 8.99
CA PHE A 42 3.50 -3.03 10.00
C PHE A 42 4.21 -2.79 11.33
N ASN A 43 5.03 -3.73 11.80
CA ASN A 43 5.81 -3.54 13.03
C ASN A 43 6.79 -2.35 12.91
N LEU A 44 7.42 -2.18 11.75
CA LEU A 44 8.25 -1.02 11.45
C LEU A 44 7.43 0.28 11.57
N PHE A 45 6.26 0.34 10.93
CA PHE A 45 5.40 1.52 11.04
C PHE A 45 4.99 1.82 12.49
N PHE A 46 4.57 0.81 13.26
CA PHE A 46 4.19 1.00 14.65
C PHE A 46 5.33 1.58 15.50
N GLY A 47 6.55 1.08 15.31
CA GLY A 47 7.74 1.53 16.03
C GLY A 47 8.16 2.95 15.64
N GLU A 48 8.42 3.15 14.34
CA GLU A 48 9.01 4.39 13.81
C GLU A 48 8.05 5.57 13.83
N LEU A 49 6.74 5.35 13.68
CA LEU A 49 5.77 6.45 13.67
C LEU A 49 5.33 6.88 15.08
N ARG A 50 5.55 6.03 16.10
CA ARG A 50 5.13 6.29 17.49
C ARG A 50 5.56 7.67 18.04
N PRO A 51 6.77 8.20 17.78
CA PRO A 51 7.17 9.51 18.28
C PRO A 51 6.40 10.68 17.64
N HIS A 52 5.80 10.46 16.46
CA HIS A 52 5.28 11.52 15.60
C HIS A 52 3.75 11.63 15.58
N GLY A 53 3.05 10.82 16.38
CA GLY A 53 1.60 10.82 16.44
C GLY A 53 1.06 9.78 17.41
N VAL A 54 -0.19 9.39 17.22
CA VAL A 54 -0.88 8.44 18.09
C VAL A 54 -1.49 7.31 17.26
N TRP A 55 -1.26 6.08 17.69
CA TRP A 55 -1.94 4.91 17.17
C TRP A 55 -3.27 4.72 17.89
N VAL A 56 -4.37 4.73 17.14
CA VAL A 56 -5.73 4.62 17.67
C VAL A 56 -6.36 3.32 17.17
N LYS A 57 -6.95 2.54 18.09
CA LYS A 57 -7.73 1.36 17.72
C LYS A 57 -8.98 1.81 16.97
N HIS A 58 -9.17 1.28 15.77
CA HIS A 58 -10.27 1.66 14.89
C HIS A 58 -11.18 0.48 14.60
N ALA A 59 -12.49 0.68 14.69
CA ALA A 59 -13.47 -0.40 14.50
C ALA A 59 -13.36 -1.02 13.11
N LYS A 60 -13.19 -0.18 12.08
CA LYS A 60 -13.09 -0.62 10.68
C LYS A 60 -11.68 -1.04 10.30
N TYR A 61 -10.65 -0.37 10.80
CA TYR A 61 -9.28 -0.44 10.25
C TYR A 61 -8.27 -1.12 11.16
N ARG A 62 -8.73 -1.71 12.28
CA ARG A 62 -7.91 -2.28 13.35
C ARG A 62 -7.14 -1.20 14.10
N TYR A 63 -6.20 -0.54 13.44
CA TYR A 63 -5.44 0.59 13.95
C TYR A 63 -5.23 1.64 12.87
N VAL A 64 -5.27 2.90 13.27
CA VAL A 64 -4.92 4.05 12.43
C VAL A 64 -3.88 4.89 13.14
N PHE A 65 -3.02 5.54 12.37
CA PHE A 65 -2.04 6.50 12.88
C PHE A 65 -2.54 7.91 12.64
N CYS A 66 -2.77 8.69 13.69
CA CYS A 66 -3.14 10.09 13.59
C CYS A 66 -1.89 10.93 13.93
N PRO A 67 -1.29 11.64 12.97
CA PRO A 67 -0.07 12.40 13.19
C PRO A 67 -0.32 13.58 14.14
N ARG A 68 0.71 14.00 14.88
CA ARG A 68 0.66 15.23 15.69
C ARG A 68 1.05 16.41 14.81
N VAL A 69 0.05 17.13 14.33
CA VAL A 69 0.16 18.22 13.33
C VAL A 69 -0.77 19.37 13.71
N ASP A 70 -0.67 20.48 13.01
CA ASP A 70 -1.53 21.64 13.18
C ASP A 70 -2.98 21.35 12.75
N ALA A 71 -3.93 22.16 13.23
CA ALA A 71 -5.36 21.91 13.05
C ALA A 71 -5.84 22.02 11.59
N ASP A 72 -5.17 22.85 10.79
CA ASP A 72 -5.43 23.06 9.36
C ASP A 72 -4.58 22.14 8.47
N TRP A 73 -3.74 21.30 9.06
CA TRP A 73 -2.91 20.35 8.33
C TRP A 73 -3.77 19.35 7.56
N ARG A 74 -3.32 19.03 6.35
CA ARG A 74 -3.97 18.04 5.46
C ARG A 74 -2.88 17.17 4.83
N PRO A 75 -3.18 15.91 4.50
CA PRO A 75 -2.22 15.06 3.79
C PRO A 75 -1.86 15.68 2.44
N TYR A 76 -0.59 15.52 2.04
CA TYR A 76 -0.08 16.01 0.76
C TYR A 76 -0.12 17.54 0.58
N THR A 77 0.01 18.33 1.67
CA THR A 77 0.13 19.80 1.57
C THR A 77 1.50 20.32 2.02
N ASN A 78 2.14 19.68 2.99
CA ASN A 78 3.49 20.05 3.44
C ASN A 78 4.55 19.23 2.68
N GLY A 79 4.96 19.74 1.51
CA GLY A 79 5.92 19.07 0.64
C GLY A 79 5.90 19.64 -0.77
N ARG A 80 6.23 18.80 -1.75
CA ARG A 80 6.22 19.13 -3.17
C ARG A 80 5.95 17.92 -4.04
N TRP A 81 5.43 18.16 -5.24
CA TRP A 81 5.27 17.14 -6.27
C TRP A 81 6.52 17.05 -7.14
N ILE A 82 7.10 15.86 -7.26
CA ILE A 82 8.23 15.55 -8.13
C ILE A 82 7.80 14.52 -9.16
N TYR A 83 8.05 14.77 -10.44
CA TYR A 83 7.78 13.76 -11.47
C TYR A 83 8.94 12.76 -11.53
N LEU A 84 8.65 11.51 -11.22
CA LEU A 84 9.57 10.40 -11.40
C LEU A 84 9.26 9.68 -12.72
N ARG A 85 10.27 9.64 -13.61
CA ARG A 85 10.22 8.83 -14.83
C ARG A 85 9.88 7.39 -14.43
N ASP A 86 8.82 6.85 -15.02
CA ASP A 86 8.29 5.48 -14.78
C ASP A 86 7.52 5.24 -13.48
N ARG A 87 7.39 6.22 -12.59
CA ARG A 87 6.57 6.08 -11.37
C ARG A 87 5.47 7.12 -11.26
N GLY A 88 5.54 8.24 -11.97
CA GLY A 88 4.53 9.30 -11.92
C GLY A 88 4.83 10.37 -10.85
N TRP A 89 3.78 11.08 -10.42
CA TRP A 89 3.89 12.17 -9.45
C TRP A 89 4.13 11.63 -8.03
N TYR A 90 5.36 11.80 -7.55
CA TYR A 90 5.81 11.47 -6.21
C TYR A 90 5.63 12.68 -5.29
N PHE A 91 5.09 12.45 -4.09
CA PHE A 91 5.04 13.50 -3.08
C PHE A 91 6.28 13.43 -2.18
N ASP A 92 7.14 14.45 -2.29
CA ASP A 92 8.35 14.61 -1.48
C ASP A 92 8.04 15.51 -0.28
N SER A 93 8.31 15.02 0.93
CA SER A 93 8.09 15.78 2.17
C SER A 93 9.19 15.51 3.18
N ARG A 94 9.51 16.54 3.96
CA ARG A 94 10.47 16.48 5.07
C ARG A 94 9.82 16.11 6.40
N GLU A 95 8.51 15.88 6.42
CA GLU A 95 7.83 15.42 7.62
C GLU A 95 8.39 14.07 8.06
N PRO A 96 8.62 13.85 9.36
CA PRO A 96 9.35 12.68 9.84
C PRO A 96 8.61 11.36 9.58
N PHE A 97 7.29 11.42 9.35
CA PHE A 97 6.44 10.28 9.02
C PHE A 97 6.23 10.08 7.50
N ALA A 98 6.67 11.03 6.64
CA ALA A 98 6.32 11.10 5.22
C ALA A 98 6.68 9.83 4.44
N TRP A 99 7.86 9.28 4.71
CA TRP A 99 8.39 8.09 4.05
C TRP A 99 7.42 6.89 4.10
N ALA A 100 6.62 6.79 5.16
CA ALA A 100 5.61 5.75 5.32
C ALA A 100 4.24 6.24 4.83
N VAL A 101 3.74 7.33 5.42
CA VAL A 101 2.29 7.64 5.34
C VAL A 101 1.83 8.14 3.97
N TYR A 102 2.72 8.69 3.16
CA TYR A 102 2.40 9.13 1.80
C TYR A 102 2.53 8.04 0.76
N HIS A 103 3.17 6.91 1.10
CA HIS A 103 3.54 5.89 0.11
C HIS A 103 3.00 4.50 0.41
N TYR A 104 2.74 4.16 1.68
CA TYR A 104 2.37 2.81 2.12
C TYR A 104 1.00 2.76 2.79
N GLY A 105 -0.05 3.38 2.23
CA GLY A 105 -1.38 3.28 2.83
C GLY A 105 -2.41 4.24 2.24
N ARG A 106 -3.43 4.56 3.04
CA ARG A 106 -4.55 5.43 2.65
C ARG A 106 -4.90 6.38 3.78
N TRP A 107 -5.61 7.47 3.48
CA TRP A 107 -6.01 8.45 4.47
C TRP A 107 -7.51 8.41 4.70
N THR A 108 -7.93 8.45 5.96
CA THR A 108 -9.33 8.64 6.38
C THR A 108 -9.43 9.92 7.21
N HIS A 109 -10.51 10.67 7.02
CA HIS A 109 -10.80 11.84 7.85
C HIS A 109 -11.86 11.45 8.90
N GLU A 110 -11.41 11.29 10.14
CA GLU A 110 -12.25 10.89 11.28
C GLU A 110 -12.77 12.12 12.01
N ARG A 111 -14.10 12.24 12.13
CA ARG A 111 -14.77 13.44 12.68
C ARG A 111 -14.22 13.96 14.02
N ARG A 112 -13.70 13.08 14.88
CA ARG A 112 -13.16 13.44 16.20
C ARG A 112 -11.64 13.47 16.29
N LEU A 113 -10.94 12.92 15.30
CA LEU A 113 -9.48 12.74 15.33
C LEU A 113 -8.77 13.57 14.25
N GLY A 114 -9.50 14.04 13.23
CA GLY A 114 -8.93 14.65 12.04
C GLY A 114 -8.42 13.58 11.06
N TRP A 115 -7.38 13.92 10.31
CA TRP A 115 -6.76 13.01 9.36
C TRP A 115 -5.99 11.90 10.06
N CYS A 116 -6.33 10.66 9.75
CA CYS A 116 -5.61 9.48 10.22
C CYS A 116 -5.25 8.58 9.04
N TRP A 117 -4.06 8.01 9.11
CA TRP A 117 -3.52 7.10 8.12
C TRP A 117 -3.87 5.66 8.45
N VAL A 118 -4.37 4.94 7.46
CA VAL A 118 -4.60 3.49 7.50
C VAL A 118 -3.39 2.80 6.86
N PRO A 119 -2.66 1.97 7.61
CA PRO A 119 -1.48 1.28 7.10
C PRO A 119 -1.79 0.38 5.91
N GLY A 120 -0.87 0.34 4.97
CA GLY A 120 -0.77 -0.64 3.89
C GLY A 120 0.66 -1.11 3.69
N ASN A 121 0.88 -2.14 2.89
CA ASN A 121 2.21 -2.71 2.63
C ASN A 121 2.67 -2.53 1.17
N HIS A 122 1.84 -1.93 0.32
CA HIS A 122 2.19 -1.64 -1.06
C HIS A 122 2.63 -0.18 -1.22
N TRP A 123 3.77 0.00 -1.88
CA TRP A 123 4.31 1.32 -2.21
C TRP A 123 3.61 1.90 -3.46
N ALA A 124 3.32 3.20 -3.41
CA ALA A 124 3.02 4.02 -4.58
C ALA A 124 3.69 5.40 -4.44
N PRO A 125 3.93 6.13 -5.54
CA PRO A 125 4.48 7.49 -5.49
C PRO A 125 3.61 8.45 -4.66
N ALA A 126 2.29 8.27 -4.72
CA ALA A 126 1.28 8.89 -3.90
C ALA A 126 -0.05 8.14 -4.11
N TRP A 127 -0.91 8.12 -3.08
CA TRP A 127 -2.26 7.56 -3.16
C TRP A 127 -3.28 8.69 -3.17
N VAL A 128 -3.48 9.32 -4.32
CA VAL A 128 -4.38 10.47 -4.52
C VAL A 128 -5.24 10.32 -5.78
N SER A 129 -6.42 10.94 -5.74
CA SER A 129 -7.18 11.27 -6.95
C SER A 129 -6.72 12.63 -7.49
N TRP A 130 -6.87 12.85 -8.79
CA TRP A 130 -6.44 14.05 -9.49
C TRP A 130 -7.62 14.75 -10.16
N ARG A 131 -7.65 16.08 -10.06
CA ARG A 131 -8.48 16.99 -10.86
C ARG A 131 -7.57 18.02 -11.52
N ARG A 132 -7.92 18.45 -12.72
CA ARG A 132 -7.15 19.46 -13.44
C ARG A 132 -8.04 20.31 -14.33
N SER A 133 -7.72 21.60 -14.37
CA SER A 133 -8.15 22.57 -15.37
C SER A 133 -6.92 23.26 -15.95
N ASP A 134 -7.11 24.26 -16.81
CA ASP A 134 -6.00 25.07 -17.31
C ASP A 134 -5.34 25.88 -16.19
N ASP A 135 -6.16 26.46 -15.30
CA ASP A 135 -5.68 27.37 -14.26
C ASP A 135 -5.27 26.68 -12.95
N HIS A 136 -5.84 25.51 -12.66
CA HIS A 136 -5.64 24.82 -11.38
C HIS A 136 -5.37 23.33 -11.52
N VAL A 137 -4.50 22.83 -10.64
CA VAL A 137 -4.33 21.40 -10.37
C VAL A 137 -4.83 21.13 -8.97
N GLY A 138 -5.58 20.04 -8.80
CA GLY A 138 -6.02 19.59 -7.50
C GLY A 138 -5.84 18.10 -7.28
N TRP A 139 -5.73 17.75 -6.01
CA TRP A 139 -5.62 16.38 -5.56
C TRP A 139 -6.41 16.17 -4.27
N ALA A 140 -6.83 14.93 -4.06
CA ALA A 140 -7.45 14.48 -2.82
C ALA A 140 -6.87 13.12 -2.41
N PRO A 141 -6.59 12.88 -1.12
CA PRO A 141 -6.14 11.57 -0.65
C PRO A 141 -7.15 10.47 -0.98
N LEU A 142 -6.67 9.31 -1.45
CA LEU A 142 -7.54 8.14 -1.62
C LEU A 142 -7.92 7.57 -0.26
N ARG A 143 -9.21 7.25 -0.12
CA ARG A 143 -9.79 6.65 1.09
C ARG A 143 -9.46 5.15 1.17
N PRO A 144 -9.47 4.56 2.37
CA PRO A 144 -9.29 3.13 2.53
C PRO A 144 -10.50 2.39 1.96
N GLU A 145 -10.25 1.36 1.17
CA GLU A 145 -11.27 0.75 0.31
C GLU A 145 -12.00 -0.40 0.99
N ARG A 146 -11.35 -0.97 2.00
CA ARG A 146 -11.83 -2.12 2.76
C ARG A 146 -11.46 -2.01 4.22
N ASP A 147 -12.07 -2.88 4.99
CA ASP A 147 -11.82 -3.03 6.41
C ASP A 147 -10.41 -3.61 6.65
N GLY A 148 -9.80 -3.19 7.75
CA GLY A 148 -8.42 -3.53 8.12
C GLY A 148 -7.35 -2.72 7.37
N PHE A 149 -6.16 -3.31 7.30
CA PHE A 149 -5.00 -2.73 6.63
C PHE A 149 -5.05 -2.93 5.11
N GLN A 150 -4.46 -1.98 4.39
CA GLN A 150 -4.44 -1.89 2.92
C GLN A 150 -3.30 -2.76 2.35
N ILE A 151 -3.50 -4.06 2.37
CA ILE A 151 -2.57 -5.10 1.88
C ILE A 151 -2.70 -5.49 0.39
N ASP A 152 -3.40 -4.69 -0.43
CA ASP A 152 -3.56 -4.88 -1.88
C ASP A 152 -3.52 -3.52 -2.60
N ILE A 153 -3.51 -3.55 -3.93
CA ILE A 153 -3.46 -2.37 -4.81
C ILE A 153 -4.87 -2.03 -5.33
N SER A 154 -5.92 -2.31 -4.56
CA SER A 154 -7.26 -1.90 -5.00
C SER A 154 -7.30 -0.36 -5.09
N VAL A 155 -7.95 0.12 -6.16
CA VAL A 155 -8.27 1.54 -6.38
C VAL A 155 -9.77 1.65 -6.67
N ASN A 156 -10.54 2.20 -5.74
CA ASN A 156 -11.94 2.55 -5.98
C ASN A 156 -12.00 3.94 -6.65
N VAL A 157 -12.67 4.03 -7.79
CA VAL A 157 -12.91 5.29 -8.54
C VAL A 157 -14.03 6.15 -7.95
N GLY A 158 -14.53 5.82 -6.76
CA GLY A 158 -15.44 6.68 -6.02
C GLY A 158 -14.83 8.06 -5.77
N GLU A 159 -15.58 9.11 -6.08
CA GLU A 159 -15.11 10.48 -5.95
C GLU A 159 -14.86 10.83 -4.47
N PRO A 160 -13.65 11.33 -4.11
CA PRO A 160 -13.39 11.85 -2.78
C PRO A 160 -14.36 13.00 -2.44
N PRO A 161 -14.83 13.11 -1.18
CA PRO A 161 -15.65 14.24 -0.75
C PRO A 161 -15.03 15.59 -1.11
N GLU A 162 -15.87 16.57 -1.44
CA GLU A 162 -15.40 17.89 -1.90
C GLU A 162 -14.44 18.55 -0.89
N ASP A 163 -14.68 18.38 0.41
CA ASP A 163 -13.85 18.92 1.49
C ASP A 163 -12.47 18.24 1.64
N ASP A 164 -12.20 17.15 0.90
CA ASP A 164 -10.90 16.45 0.90
C ASP A 164 -9.95 16.98 -0.19
N TRP A 165 -10.46 17.80 -1.11
CA TRP A 165 -9.67 18.34 -2.21
C TRP A 165 -8.81 19.53 -1.80
N VAL A 166 -7.60 19.58 -2.34
CA VAL A 166 -6.68 20.71 -2.31
C VAL A 166 -6.45 21.16 -3.75
N PHE A 167 -6.52 22.47 -3.99
CA PHE A 167 -6.27 23.06 -5.30
C PHE A 167 -5.20 24.14 -5.20
N ILE A 168 -4.31 24.17 -6.18
CA ILE A 168 -3.34 25.24 -6.36
C ILE A 168 -3.32 25.69 -7.83
N PRO A 169 -2.90 26.94 -8.10
CA PRO A 169 -2.68 27.38 -9.46
C PRO A 169 -1.67 26.47 -10.18
N THR A 170 -1.93 26.10 -11.44
CA THR A 170 -1.08 25.19 -12.24
C THR A 170 0.38 25.62 -12.24
N ARG A 171 0.65 26.93 -12.27
CA ARG A 171 2.01 27.50 -12.24
C ARG A 171 2.81 27.20 -10.96
N ARG A 172 2.13 26.91 -9.84
CA ARG A 172 2.76 26.57 -8.55
C ARG A 172 3.04 25.08 -8.38
N PHE A 173 2.50 24.23 -9.25
CA PHE A 173 2.45 22.78 -9.01
C PHE A 173 3.82 22.11 -8.84
N VAL A 174 4.84 22.64 -9.51
CA VAL A 174 6.23 22.14 -9.44
C VAL A 174 7.16 23.05 -8.62
N GLU A 175 6.60 23.94 -7.79
CA GLU A 175 7.40 24.78 -6.91
C GLU A 175 8.15 23.95 -5.85
N PRO A 176 9.31 24.43 -5.37
CA PRO A 176 10.11 23.72 -4.36
C PRO A 176 9.41 23.46 -3.02
N GLN A 177 8.32 24.19 -2.71
CA GLN A 177 7.52 23.97 -1.51
C GLN A 177 6.09 24.49 -1.71
N LEU A 178 5.08 23.70 -1.32
CA LEU A 178 3.66 23.99 -1.55
C LEU A 178 2.97 24.80 -0.43
N SER A 179 3.71 25.28 0.58
CA SER A 179 3.16 26.08 1.68
C SER A 179 2.64 27.45 1.27
#